data_AF-A0A9D9L7B4-F1
#
_entry.id   AF-A0A9D9L7B4-F1
#
_cell.length_a   1.000
_cell.length_b   1.000
_cell.length_c   1.000
_cell.angle_alpha   90.00
_cell.angle_beta   90.00
_cell.angle_gamma   90.00
#
_symmetry.space_group_name_H-M   'P 1'
#
loop_
_entity.id
_entity.type
_entity.pdbx_description
1 polymer ?
#
loop_
_entity_poly.entity_id
_entity_poly.type
_entity_poly.pdbx_seq_one_letter_code
_entity_poly.pdbx_strand_id
1 'polypeptide(L)'
;MWRKWRGQWLANPLWRSCLFLHIKRCNNTALRRKRRKNVFLLDLFIITSYSNSRAGHYDPGPPNSGEFPRFFFFLKHLAMTARLLSVFIDESGDFGLYEPHCPYYIIAMVLHDQSVNIAEDIKRFDKHLRNTKFPPHAIHSGPLIRREQIYSTQSRSDRKYLFNALFNFARKLDFHYVSIVMKKTKEWDRIKLTSQLSKAIADNIRSNMAFWKSFDKIIVYYDNGQFELTKILTSVFAILFSDVVFRKVNPVDYKLFQIADMVCTLKLLEIKCANGMLSKSEHDFFESERTLKKIFLKAITKKQLP
;
A
#
# COMPACT_ATOMS: atom_id res chain seq x y z
N MET A 1 2.37 15.84 -19.45
CA MET A 1 2.95 14.62 -18.87
C MET A 1 3.61 14.92 -17.50
N TRP A 2 2.92 15.39 -16.46
CA TRP A 2 1.82 14.77 -15.71
C TRP A 2 0.81 15.83 -15.28
N ARG A 3 -0.47 15.65 -15.62
CA ARG A 3 -1.59 16.48 -15.14
C ARG A 3 -2.17 15.95 -13.81
N LYS A 4 -1.40 15.25 -12.98
CA LYS A 4 -1.93 14.50 -11.82
C LYS A 4 -2.29 15.33 -10.58
N TRP A 5 -2.06 16.65 -10.55
CA TRP A 5 -2.39 17.49 -9.38
C TRP A 5 -2.74 18.95 -9.73
N ARG A 6 -3.63 19.18 -10.69
CA ARG A 6 -4.41 20.43 -10.71
C ARG A 6 -5.72 20.19 -9.96
N GLY A 7 -5.74 20.60 -8.70
CA GLY A 7 -6.96 20.73 -7.89
C GLY A 7 -7.03 19.82 -6.67
N GLN A 8 -6.43 20.27 -5.56
CA GLN A 8 -6.92 20.14 -4.16
C GLN A 8 -5.81 20.51 -3.15
N TRP A 9 -5.14 21.66 -3.30
CA TRP A 9 -4.20 22.13 -2.26
C TRP A 9 -4.17 23.65 -2.07
N LEU A 10 -5.17 24.39 -2.54
CA LEU A 10 -5.35 25.81 -2.22
C LEU A 10 -6.85 26.17 -2.20
N ALA A 11 -7.48 25.98 -1.05
CA ALA A 11 -8.55 26.82 -0.47
C ALA A 11 -9.24 26.05 0.67
N ASN A 12 -8.99 26.43 1.92
CA ASN A 12 -10.03 26.93 2.85
C ASN A 12 -9.52 26.91 4.31
N PRO A 13 -9.23 28.07 4.94
CA PRO A 13 -8.78 28.17 6.32
C PRO A 13 -9.97 28.41 7.28
N LEU A 14 -10.93 27.48 7.41
CA LEU A 14 -12.01 27.60 8.41
C LEU A 14 -12.60 26.24 8.80
N TRP A 15 -11.91 25.47 9.65
CA TRP A 15 -12.53 24.44 10.51
C TRP A 15 -11.82 24.38 11.87
N ARG A 16 -11.76 25.53 12.54
CA ARG A 16 -11.93 25.59 14.00
C ARG A 16 -13.41 25.93 14.22
N SER A 17 -14.07 25.22 15.11
CA SER A 17 -15.45 25.46 15.57
C SER A 17 -16.59 24.89 14.70
N CYS A 18 -16.94 23.62 14.93
CA CYS A 18 -18.34 23.17 14.91
C CYS A 18 -18.47 21.80 15.60
N LEU A 19 -18.22 21.81 16.91
CA LEU A 19 -18.70 20.79 17.84
C LEU A 19 -19.54 21.56 18.86
N PHE A 20 -20.86 21.62 18.66
CA PHE A 20 -21.92 21.83 19.67
C PHE A 20 -23.24 22.18 18.94
N LEU A 21 -24.36 21.64 19.45
CA LEU A 21 -25.76 21.79 19.01
C LEU A 21 -26.13 20.88 17.81
N HIS A 22 -27.02 19.89 17.89
CA HIS A 22 -28.28 19.81 18.63
C HIS A 22 -28.73 18.34 18.75
N ILE A 23 -28.97 17.86 19.99
CA ILE A 23 -29.86 16.74 20.29
C ILE A 23 -31.00 17.32 21.13
N LYS A 24 -32.24 17.29 20.62
CA LYS A 24 -33.47 16.87 21.33
C LYS A 24 -34.77 17.28 20.60
N ARG A 25 -35.76 16.38 20.74
CA ARG A 25 -37.22 16.48 20.50
C ARG A 25 -37.66 16.28 19.04
N CYS A 26 -38.64 15.43 18.70
CA CYS A 26 -39.76 14.88 19.47
C CYS A 26 -40.21 13.50 18.94
N ASN A 27 -40.85 12.75 19.86
CA ASN A 27 -41.43 11.42 19.72
C ASN A 27 -42.80 11.41 19.00
N ASN A 28 -43.19 10.18 18.62
CA ASN A 28 -44.54 9.59 18.52
C ASN A 28 -45.34 9.72 17.23
N THR A 29 -45.51 8.57 16.55
CA THR A 29 -46.78 7.82 16.33
C THR A 29 -46.48 6.59 15.46
N ALA A 30 -46.32 5.39 16.03
CA ALA A 30 -47.32 4.31 16.19
C ALA A 30 -47.98 3.79 14.88
N LEU A 31 -47.69 2.54 14.46
CA LEU A 31 -48.66 1.41 14.34
C LEU A 31 -48.21 0.21 13.45
N ARG A 32 -48.02 -0.94 14.12
CA ARG A 32 -48.43 -2.34 13.82
C ARG A 32 -48.41 -2.94 12.38
N ARG A 33 -47.67 -4.06 12.21
CA ARG A 33 -48.12 -5.49 12.00
C ARG A 33 -46.91 -6.37 11.55
N LYS A 34 -46.38 -7.33 12.34
CA LYS A 34 -46.77 -8.73 12.69
C LYS A 34 -46.22 -9.84 11.75
N ARG A 35 -45.20 -10.59 12.24
CA ARG A 35 -44.83 -12.04 12.09
C ARG A 35 -44.63 -12.61 10.65
N ARG A 36 -43.61 -13.42 10.30
CA ARG A 36 -43.04 -14.69 10.86
C ARG A 36 -41.63 -14.92 10.24
N LYS A 37 -40.59 -15.19 11.05
CA LYS A 37 -39.92 -16.48 11.37
C LYS A 37 -38.83 -16.98 10.39
N ASN A 38 -37.63 -17.11 10.98
CA ASN A 38 -36.58 -18.14 10.83
C ASN A 38 -35.80 -18.21 9.51
N VAL A 39 -34.57 -17.70 9.53
CA VAL A 39 -33.28 -18.45 9.49
C VAL A 39 -32.20 -17.43 9.84
N PHE A 40 -31.58 -17.49 11.03
CA PHE A 40 -30.24 -16.93 11.33
C PHE A 40 -29.91 -17.35 12.77
N LEU A 41 -29.09 -18.38 12.90
CA LEU A 41 -28.68 -18.97 14.18
C LEU A 41 -27.19 -19.26 14.08
N LEU A 42 -26.37 -18.21 14.22
CA LEU A 42 -24.94 -18.22 14.52
C LEU A 42 -24.43 -16.79 14.41
N ASP A 43 -24.78 -15.95 15.39
CA ASP A 43 -24.09 -14.68 15.70
C ASP A 43 -24.74 -14.06 16.95
N LEU A 44 -24.49 -14.67 18.12
CA LEU A 44 -24.79 -14.01 19.39
C LEU A 44 -23.97 -14.62 20.53
N PHE A 45 -22.65 -14.47 20.51
CA PHE A 45 -21.84 -14.74 21.71
C PHE A 45 -20.55 -13.91 21.78
N ILE A 46 -20.60 -12.62 21.46
CA ILE A 46 -19.59 -11.66 21.95
C ILE A 46 -20.31 -10.35 22.24
N ILE A 47 -20.65 -10.13 23.52
CA ILE A 47 -20.75 -8.85 24.25
C ILE A 47 -21.60 -9.13 25.49
N THR A 48 -20.93 -9.26 26.63
CA THR A 48 -21.35 -9.10 28.04
C THR A 48 -20.35 -9.92 28.84
N SER A 49 -19.29 -9.37 29.43
CA SER A 49 -19.42 -8.56 30.63
C SER A 49 -18.03 -8.07 31.05
N TYR A 50 -17.82 -6.76 31.00
CA TYR A 50 -16.78 -6.05 31.75
C TYR A 50 -17.53 -5.26 32.82
N SER A 51 -17.64 -5.81 34.03
CA SER A 51 -17.93 -5.13 35.31
C SER A 51 -18.39 -6.14 36.37
N ASN A 52 -17.48 -6.57 37.23
CA ASN A 52 -17.59 -6.39 38.69
C ASN A 52 -16.51 -7.19 39.40
N SER A 53 -15.63 -6.46 40.08
CA SER A 53 -14.80 -6.99 41.15
C SER A 53 -15.53 -6.76 42.47
N ARG A 54 -15.80 -7.82 43.25
CA ARG A 54 -15.70 -7.87 44.73
C ARG A 54 -16.21 -9.20 45.30
N ALA A 55 -15.25 -9.93 45.87
CA ALA A 55 -15.27 -10.75 47.10
C ALA A 55 -16.41 -11.74 47.38
N GLY A 56 -16.02 -13.01 47.57
CA GLY A 56 -16.80 -14.05 48.25
C GLY A 56 -16.16 -15.44 48.10
N HIS A 57 -15.37 -15.84 49.09
CA HIS A 57 -14.71 -17.13 49.28
C HIS A 57 -15.64 -18.35 49.06
N TYR A 58 -15.17 -19.38 48.35
CA TYR A 58 -15.02 -20.77 48.84
C TYR A 58 -14.14 -21.53 47.84
N ASP A 59 -13.08 -22.15 48.35
CA ASP A 59 -12.08 -22.89 47.60
C ASP A 59 -12.36 -24.40 47.77
N PRO A 60 -12.82 -25.13 46.74
CA PRO A 60 -12.65 -26.57 46.69
C PRO A 60 -11.33 -26.86 45.96
N GLY A 61 -10.41 -27.51 46.66
CA GLY A 61 -9.06 -27.85 46.18
C GLY A 61 -9.01 -28.62 44.85
N PRO A 62 -7.80 -28.88 44.33
CA PRO A 62 -7.61 -29.31 42.95
C PRO A 62 -8.23 -30.70 42.74
N PRO A 63 -9.08 -30.91 41.71
CA PRO A 63 -9.45 -32.25 41.32
C PRO A 63 -8.28 -32.92 40.59
N ASN A 64 -8.10 -34.20 40.92
CA ASN A 64 -7.08 -35.08 40.41
C ASN A 64 -7.05 -35.17 38.87
N SER A 65 -5.85 -35.43 38.35
CA SER A 65 -5.51 -35.81 36.97
C SER A 65 -6.67 -36.37 36.12
N GLY A 66 -6.95 -35.71 34.99
CA GLY A 66 -7.82 -36.26 33.96
C GLY A 66 -8.37 -35.20 33.01
N GLU A 67 -7.78 -35.09 31.82
CA GLU A 67 -8.35 -34.49 30.61
C GLU A 67 -8.91 -33.06 30.70
N PHE A 68 -7.99 -32.08 30.62
CA PHE A 68 -8.32 -30.84 29.91
C PHE A 68 -8.80 -31.21 28.48
N PRO A 69 -9.91 -30.67 27.98
CA PRO A 69 -10.35 -31.01 26.63
C PRO A 69 -9.26 -30.57 25.66
N ARG A 70 -8.69 -31.57 24.96
CA ARG A 70 -7.71 -31.38 23.88
C ARG A 70 -8.17 -30.33 22.87
N PHE A 71 -9.47 -30.05 22.78
CA PHE A 71 -10.07 -29.00 21.96
C PHE A 71 -9.48 -27.60 22.20
N PHE A 72 -9.18 -27.23 23.45
CA PHE A 72 -8.64 -25.88 23.75
C PHE A 72 -7.16 -25.75 23.38
N PHE A 73 -6.38 -26.82 23.54
CA PHE A 73 -5.02 -26.88 23.01
C PHE A 73 -5.03 -27.00 21.48
N PHE A 74 -5.96 -27.76 20.90
CA PHE A 74 -6.08 -27.93 19.46
C PHE A 74 -6.48 -26.62 18.78
N LEU A 75 -7.41 -25.82 19.32
CA LEU A 75 -7.74 -24.47 18.79
C LEU A 75 -6.63 -23.44 18.98
N LYS A 76 -5.87 -23.51 20.08
CA LYS A 76 -4.71 -22.64 20.31
C LYS A 76 -3.50 -23.03 19.45
N HIS A 77 -3.43 -24.29 19.00
CA HIS A 77 -2.42 -24.80 18.07
C HIS A 77 -2.88 -24.72 16.60
N LEU A 78 -4.19 -24.68 16.32
CA LEU A 78 -4.81 -24.40 15.02
C LEU A 78 -4.92 -22.91 14.70
N ALA A 79 -4.66 -22.03 15.67
CA ALA A 79 -4.19 -20.68 15.37
C ALA A 79 -2.75 -20.75 14.82
N MET A 80 -2.55 -21.55 13.76
CA MET A 80 -1.52 -21.29 12.77
C MET A 80 -1.73 -19.84 12.38
N THR A 81 -0.85 -18.95 12.80
CA THR A 81 -0.95 -17.53 12.51
C THR A 81 -1.03 -17.38 11.00
N ALA A 82 -2.21 -17.04 10.48
CA ALA A 82 -2.42 -16.91 9.04
C ALA A 82 -1.32 -16.04 8.44
N ARG A 83 -0.64 -16.54 7.41
CA ARG A 83 0.42 -15.84 6.71
C ARG A 83 -0.23 -14.76 5.85
N LEU A 84 0.00 -13.50 6.20
CA LEU A 84 -0.59 -12.35 5.52
C LEU A 84 0.44 -11.66 4.62
N LEU A 85 0.05 -11.40 3.37
CA LEU A 85 0.85 -10.61 2.44
C LEU A 85 0.25 -9.22 2.27
N SER A 86 1.01 -8.18 2.58
CA SER A 86 0.67 -6.81 2.19
C SER A 86 1.25 -6.49 0.81
N VAL A 87 0.42 -5.93 -0.08
CA VAL A 87 0.80 -5.52 -1.43
C VAL A 87 0.54 -4.03 -1.59
N PHE A 88 1.59 -3.21 -1.69
CA PHE A 88 1.49 -1.77 -1.91
C PHE A 88 1.73 -1.46 -3.38
N ILE A 89 0.76 -0.84 -4.02
CA ILE A 89 0.78 -0.62 -5.48
C ILE A 89 0.89 0.87 -5.78
N ASP A 90 1.84 1.22 -6.64
CA ASP A 90 1.94 2.54 -7.27
C ASP A 90 2.16 2.40 -8.78
N GLU A 91 1.74 3.40 -9.54
CA GLU A 91 1.81 3.40 -11.00
C GLU A 91 2.39 4.68 -11.60
N SER A 92 3.14 4.50 -12.69
CA SER A 92 3.68 5.56 -13.55
C SER A 92 3.06 5.46 -14.95
N GLY A 93 2.64 6.58 -15.54
CA GLY A 93 1.84 6.65 -16.76
C GLY A 93 0.34 6.79 -16.48
N ASP A 94 -0.46 6.87 -17.55
CA ASP A 94 -1.91 7.05 -17.48
C ASP A 94 -2.63 6.23 -18.59
N PHE A 95 -3.96 6.19 -18.60
CA PHE A 95 -4.76 5.64 -19.73
C PHE A 95 -5.05 6.70 -20.81
N GLY A 96 -4.29 7.79 -20.84
CA GLY A 96 -4.36 8.82 -21.86
C GLY A 96 -3.71 8.41 -23.19
N LEU A 97 -3.77 9.33 -24.14
CA LEU A 97 -3.21 9.17 -25.48
C LEU A 97 -1.72 8.83 -25.45
N TYR A 98 -1.23 8.22 -26.53
CA TYR A 98 0.19 7.96 -26.70
C TYR A 98 0.99 9.27 -26.69
N GLU A 99 2.01 9.33 -25.84
CA GLU A 99 2.95 10.43 -25.80
C GLU A 99 4.38 9.92 -26.11
N PRO A 100 5.04 10.40 -27.19
CA PRO A 100 6.31 9.86 -27.67
C PRO A 100 7.46 9.92 -26.65
N HIS A 101 7.47 10.93 -25.79
CA HIS A 101 8.59 11.20 -24.88
C HIS A 101 8.61 10.30 -23.63
N CYS A 102 7.50 9.62 -23.32
CA CYS A 102 7.43 8.62 -22.24
C CYS A 102 6.26 7.66 -22.49
N PRO A 103 6.39 6.73 -23.45
CA PRO A 103 5.31 5.85 -23.85
C PRO A 103 5.15 4.65 -22.89
N TYR A 104 5.41 4.83 -21.60
CA TYR A 104 5.46 3.73 -20.63
C TYR A 104 4.33 3.84 -19.62
N TYR A 105 3.66 2.71 -19.39
CA TYR A 105 2.81 2.47 -18.23
C TYR A 105 3.49 1.43 -17.35
N ILE A 106 3.75 1.78 -16.09
CA ILE A 106 4.52 0.95 -15.15
C ILE A 106 3.68 0.77 -13.90
N ILE A 107 3.64 -0.45 -13.39
CA ILE A 107 3.08 -0.77 -12.08
C ILE A 107 4.21 -1.34 -11.24
N ALA A 108 4.37 -0.81 -10.02
CA ALA A 108 5.19 -1.41 -8.98
C ALA A 108 4.30 -2.00 -7.90
N MET A 109 4.57 -3.24 -7.49
CA MET A 109 3.94 -3.90 -6.37
C MET A 109 5.00 -4.24 -5.32
N VAL A 110 4.99 -3.57 -4.18
CA VAL A 110 5.86 -3.88 -3.03
C VAL A 110 5.15 -4.90 -2.14
N LEU A 111 5.82 -6.01 -1.89
CA LEU A 111 5.34 -7.24 -1.28
C LEU A 111 6.00 -7.41 0.10
N HIS A 112 5.19 -7.40 1.15
CA HIS A 112 5.66 -7.49 2.53
C HIS A 112 4.93 -8.61 3.29
N ASP A 113 5.67 -9.64 3.69
CA ASP A 113 5.21 -10.69 4.61
C ASP A 113 4.99 -10.07 6.00
N GLN A 114 3.75 -10.04 6.48
CA GLN A 114 3.43 -9.39 7.76
C GLN A 114 3.97 -10.14 8.99
N SER A 115 4.49 -11.37 8.84
CA SER A 115 5.23 -12.01 9.91
C SER A 115 6.57 -11.31 10.20
N VAL A 116 7.09 -10.56 9.22
CA VAL A 116 8.27 -9.71 9.40
C VAL A 116 7.86 -8.39 10.03
N ASN A 117 8.41 -8.09 11.22
CA ASN A 117 8.14 -6.83 11.90
C ASN A 117 9.07 -5.72 11.41
N ILE A 118 8.49 -4.68 10.80
CA ILE A 118 9.21 -3.50 10.29
C ILE A 118 8.96 -2.22 11.12
N ALA A 119 8.27 -2.34 12.26
CA ALA A 119 7.85 -1.18 13.05
C ALA A 119 9.02 -0.35 13.56
N GLU A 120 10.12 -1.00 13.96
CA GLU A 120 11.32 -0.32 14.45
C GLU A 120 12.06 0.41 13.31
N ASP A 121 12.12 -0.16 12.11
CA ASP A 121 12.68 0.51 10.93
C ASP A 121 11.87 1.75 10.55
N ILE A 122 10.54 1.66 10.59
CA ILE A 122 9.64 2.81 10.37
C ILE A 122 9.89 3.90 11.41
N LYS A 123 9.96 3.54 12.71
CA LYS A 123 10.24 4.49 13.79
C LYS A 123 11.57 5.21 13.60
N ARG A 124 12.62 4.47 13.21
CA ARG A 124 13.96 5.02 12.93
C ARG A 124 13.94 5.95 11.74
N PHE A 125 13.25 5.57 10.66
CA PHE A 125 13.08 6.41 9.47
C PHE A 125 12.33 7.70 9.80
N ASP A 126 11.22 7.62 10.54
CA ASP A 126 10.46 8.80 10.95
C ASP A 126 11.24 9.70 11.90
N LYS A 127 12.02 9.14 12.83
CA LYS A 127 12.92 9.92 13.69
C LYS A 127 13.98 10.62 12.86
N HIS A 128 14.55 9.94 11.88
CA HIS A 128 15.52 10.52 10.97
C HIS A 128 14.92 11.70 10.19
N LEU A 129 13.70 11.55 9.63
CA LEU A 129 13.02 12.64 8.92
C LEU A 129 12.61 13.80 9.83
N ARG A 130 12.17 13.55 11.07
CA ARG A 130 11.85 14.62 12.03
C ARG A 130 13.06 15.47 12.43
N ASN A 131 14.25 14.89 12.37
CA ASN A 131 15.49 15.61 12.66
C ASN A 131 16.00 16.43 11.47
N THR A 132 15.23 16.48 10.38
CA THR A 132 15.54 17.31 9.21
C THR A 132 14.83 18.66 9.31
N LYS A 133 15.29 19.61 8.50
CA LYS A 133 14.62 20.92 8.35
C LYS A 133 13.30 20.87 7.56
N PHE A 134 12.86 19.68 7.10
CA PHE A 134 11.65 19.56 6.28
C PHE A 134 10.43 19.30 7.17
N PRO A 135 9.28 19.93 6.86
CA PRO A 135 8.03 19.60 7.55
C PRO A 135 7.68 18.12 7.29
N PRO A 136 6.99 17.42 8.22
CA PRO A 136 6.55 16.05 7.99
C PRO A 136 5.70 15.93 6.73
N HIS A 137 6.14 15.10 5.77
CA HIS A 137 5.42 14.81 4.53
C HIS A 137 5.81 13.43 3.99
N ALA A 138 5.02 12.89 3.05
CA ALA A 138 5.39 11.70 2.30
C ALA A 138 6.40 12.04 1.20
N ILE A 139 7.48 11.26 1.10
CA ILE A 139 8.47 11.45 0.05
C ILE A 139 7.91 10.89 -1.26
N HIS A 140 7.86 11.73 -2.29
CA HIS A 140 7.43 11.38 -3.64
C HIS A 140 8.62 11.54 -4.59
N SER A 141 9.14 10.42 -5.07
CA SER A 141 10.43 10.30 -5.76
C SER A 141 10.43 11.05 -7.08
N GLY A 142 9.38 10.90 -7.90
CA GLY A 142 9.27 11.59 -9.18
C GLY A 142 9.30 13.13 -9.04
N PRO A 143 8.35 13.74 -8.31
CA PRO A 143 8.36 15.17 -8.03
C PRO A 143 9.65 15.66 -7.36
N LEU A 144 10.21 14.86 -6.44
CA LEU A 144 11.47 15.19 -5.76
C LEU A 144 12.63 15.28 -6.74
N ILE A 145 12.78 14.32 -7.67
CA ILE A 145 13.86 14.31 -8.66
C ILE A 145 13.70 15.50 -9.62
N ARG A 146 12.48 15.74 -10.11
CA ARG A 146 12.17 16.80 -11.08
C ARG A 146 12.05 18.21 -10.49
N ARG A 147 12.15 18.36 -9.15
CA ARG A 147 12.02 19.64 -8.44
C ARG A 147 10.62 20.25 -8.62
N GLU A 148 9.60 19.44 -8.45
CA GLU A 148 8.19 19.83 -8.60
C GLU A 148 7.50 19.95 -7.24
N GLN A 149 6.30 20.55 -7.23
CA GLN A 149 5.41 20.61 -6.05
C GLN A 149 6.12 21.21 -4.82
N ILE A 150 6.04 20.52 -3.68
CA ILE A 150 6.66 20.91 -2.40
C ILE A 150 8.20 20.94 -2.45
N TYR A 151 8.81 20.38 -3.50
CA TYR A 151 10.26 20.37 -3.71
C TYR A 151 10.76 21.51 -4.62
N SER A 152 9.85 22.33 -5.15
CA SER A 152 10.19 23.44 -6.07
C SER A 152 11.19 24.44 -5.48
N THR A 153 11.07 24.74 -4.19
CA THR A 153 11.94 25.66 -3.45
C THR A 153 13.16 24.98 -2.83
N GLN A 154 13.25 23.65 -2.87
CA GLN A 154 14.30 22.90 -2.19
C GLN A 154 15.58 22.78 -3.01
N SER A 155 16.72 22.86 -2.33
CA SER A 155 18.03 22.71 -2.99
C SER A 155 18.24 21.29 -3.52
N ARG A 156 19.22 21.10 -4.41
CA ARG A 156 19.56 19.76 -4.92
C ARG A 156 20.07 18.85 -3.81
N SER A 157 20.93 19.34 -2.92
CA SER A 157 21.46 18.56 -1.79
C SER A 157 20.35 18.09 -0.85
N ASP A 158 19.40 18.96 -0.57
CA ASP A 158 18.21 18.67 0.26
C ASP A 158 17.33 17.56 -0.33
N ARG A 159 17.02 17.67 -1.63
CA ARG A 159 16.24 16.65 -2.33
C ARG A 159 16.99 15.32 -2.37
N LYS A 160 18.30 15.34 -2.68
CA LYS A 160 19.14 14.12 -2.64
C LYS A 160 19.19 13.49 -1.26
N TYR A 161 19.27 14.29 -0.21
CA TYR A 161 19.24 13.81 1.17
C TYR A 161 17.94 13.04 1.46
N LEU A 162 16.79 13.63 1.15
CA LEU A 162 15.48 13.00 1.34
C LEU A 162 15.35 11.69 0.55
N PHE A 163 15.74 11.70 -0.74
CA PHE A 163 15.73 10.49 -1.55
C PHE A 163 16.65 9.40 -0.99
N ASN A 164 17.86 9.76 -0.58
CA ASN A 164 18.80 8.82 0.01
C ASN A 164 18.30 8.27 1.35
N ALA A 165 17.59 9.06 2.16
CA ALA A 165 16.95 8.59 3.37
C ALA A 165 15.92 7.49 3.07
N LEU A 166 15.01 7.74 2.12
CA LEU A 166 14.00 6.75 1.68
C LEU A 166 14.67 5.50 1.07
N PHE A 167 15.66 5.69 0.21
CA PHE A 167 16.38 4.61 -0.45
C PHE A 167 17.14 3.73 0.54
N ASN A 168 17.79 4.33 1.54
CA ASN A 168 18.49 3.58 2.58
C ASN A 168 17.52 2.84 3.50
N PHE A 169 16.37 3.42 3.80
CA PHE A 169 15.28 2.75 4.51
C PHE A 169 14.80 1.52 3.73
N ALA A 170 14.46 1.68 2.44
CA ALA A 170 14.03 0.59 1.58
C ALA A 170 15.06 -0.54 1.48
N ARG A 171 16.36 -0.22 1.30
CA ARG A 171 17.41 -1.24 1.24
C ARG A 171 17.48 -2.14 2.47
N LYS A 172 17.19 -1.59 3.65
CA LYS A 172 17.27 -2.30 4.93
C LYS A 172 16.03 -3.15 5.21
N LEU A 173 14.86 -2.70 4.77
CA LEU A 173 13.61 -3.42 4.97
C LEU A 173 13.60 -4.75 4.22
N ASP A 174 13.05 -5.79 4.84
CA ASP A 174 12.79 -7.05 4.18
C ASP A 174 11.44 -6.98 3.44
N PHE A 175 11.53 -6.83 2.12
CA PHE A 175 10.40 -6.83 1.20
C PHE A 175 10.88 -7.33 -0.15
N HIS A 176 9.93 -7.81 -0.95
CA HIS A 176 10.14 -8.07 -2.36
C HIS A 176 9.32 -7.10 -3.20
N TYR A 177 9.66 -6.90 -4.47
CA TYR A 177 8.78 -6.17 -5.37
C TYR A 177 8.66 -6.82 -6.73
N VAL A 178 7.54 -6.53 -7.37
CA VAL A 178 7.28 -6.82 -8.78
C VAL A 178 7.16 -5.49 -9.52
N SER A 179 7.72 -5.42 -10.72
CA SER A 179 7.49 -4.29 -11.62
C SER A 179 7.00 -4.79 -12.99
N ILE A 180 5.85 -4.29 -13.42
CA ILE A 180 5.26 -4.60 -14.72
C ILE A 180 5.40 -3.37 -15.60
N VAL A 181 5.97 -3.55 -16.79
CA VAL A 181 6.26 -2.46 -17.72
C VAL A 181 5.54 -2.72 -19.02
N MET A 182 4.75 -1.74 -19.46
CA MET A 182 4.04 -1.75 -20.73
C MET A 182 4.49 -0.56 -21.56
N LYS A 183 5.00 -0.81 -22.77
CA LYS A 183 5.29 0.24 -23.75
C LYS A 183 4.05 0.44 -24.62
N LYS A 184 3.37 1.57 -24.46
CA LYS A 184 2.27 2.00 -25.32
C LYS A 184 2.76 2.17 -26.76
N THR A 185 1.91 1.85 -27.72
CA THR A 185 2.11 2.20 -29.14
C THR A 185 1.04 3.21 -29.56
N LYS A 186 1.20 3.82 -30.74
CA LYS A 186 0.29 4.87 -31.23
C LYS A 186 -1.12 4.33 -31.49
N GLU A 187 -1.23 3.05 -31.79
CA GLU A 187 -2.46 2.35 -32.17
C GLU A 187 -3.26 1.87 -30.95
N TRP A 188 -2.70 1.97 -29.74
CA TRP A 188 -3.37 1.48 -28.53
C TRP A 188 -4.38 2.49 -28.04
N ASP A 189 -5.64 2.07 -28.04
CA ASP A 189 -6.70 2.75 -27.32
C ASP A 189 -6.76 2.27 -25.85
N ARG A 190 -7.70 2.84 -25.09
CA ARG A 190 -7.89 2.49 -23.68
C ARG A 190 -8.28 1.03 -23.49
N ILE A 191 -9.05 0.45 -24.42
CA ILE A 191 -9.52 -0.93 -24.34
C ILE A 191 -8.34 -1.89 -24.51
N LYS A 192 -7.50 -1.66 -25.51
CA LYS A 192 -6.29 -2.45 -25.76
C LYS A 192 -5.33 -2.34 -24.59
N LEU A 193 -5.06 -1.13 -24.08
CA LEU A 193 -4.22 -0.94 -22.90
C LEU A 193 -4.75 -1.69 -21.69
N THR A 194 -6.06 -1.62 -21.42
CA THR A 194 -6.72 -2.35 -20.32
C THR A 194 -6.54 -3.86 -20.46
N SER A 195 -6.77 -4.40 -21.65
CA SER A 195 -6.61 -5.84 -21.94
C SER A 195 -5.16 -6.30 -21.76
N GLN A 196 -4.20 -5.56 -22.35
CA GLN A 196 -2.78 -5.91 -22.26
C GLN A 196 -2.25 -5.79 -20.83
N LEU A 197 -2.66 -4.75 -20.11
CA LEU A 197 -2.25 -4.55 -18.72
C LEU A 197 -2.83 -5.62 -17.78
N SER A 198 -4.11 -5.99 -17.97
CA SER A 198 -4.74 -7.09 -17.22
C SER A 198 -4.00 -8.41 -17.43
N LYS A 199 -3.66 -8.72 -18.69
CA LYS A 199 -2.87 -9.90 -19.04
C LYS A 199 -1.48 -9.86 -18.40
N ALA A 200 -0.77 -8.75 -18.53
CA ALA A 200 0.58 -8.60 -18.00
C ALA A 200 0.63 -8.74 -16.47
N ILE A 201 -0.35 -8.19 -15.74
CA ILE A 201 -0.46 -8.37 -14.29
C ILE A 201 -0.72 -9.84 -13.94
N ALA A 202 -1.70 -10.46 -14.60
CA ALA A 202 -2.05 -11.85 -14.31
C ALA A 202 -0.90 -12.82 -14.63
N ASP A 203 -0.22 -12.63 -15.75
CA ASP A 203 0.92 -13.45 -16.15
C ASP A 203 2.09 -13.28 -15.20
N ASN A 204 2.38 -12.05 -14.75
CA ASN A 204 3.44 -11.81 -13.77
C ASN A 204 3.15 -12.50 -12.42
N ILE A 205 1.92 -12.39 -11.91
CA ILE A 205 1.50 -13.07 -10.68
C ILE A 205 1.62 -14.60 -10.85
N ARG A 206 1.19 -15.14 -12.00
CA ARG A 206 1.28 -16.58 -12.29
C ARG A 206 2.73 -17.10 -12.35
N SER A 207 3.66 -16.34 -12.91
CA SER A 207 5.08 -16.71 -12.95
C SER A 207 5.67 -16.92 -11.55
N ASN A 208 5.10 -16.27 -10.54
CA ASN A 208 5.52 -16.37 -9.14
C ASN A 208 4.45 -16.99 -8.23
N MET A 209 3.55 -17.81 -8.77
CA MET A 209 2.36 -18.30 -8.05
C MET A 209 2.70 -19.06 -6.76
N ALA A 210 3.84 -19.75 -6.71
CA ALA A 210 4.30 -20.44 -5.49
C ALA A 210 4.54 -19.47 -4.32
N PHE A 211 5.14 -18.30 -4.59
CA PHE A 211 5.28 -17.24 -3.60
C PHE A 211 3.91 -16.73 -3.14
N TRP A 212 3.03 -16.38 -4.09
CA TRP A 212 1.72 -15.81 -3.76
C TRP A 212 0.82 -16.78 -2.98
N LYS A 213 0.82 -18.07 -3.32
CA LYS A 213 0.05 -19.11 -2.63
C LYS A 213 0.66 -19.56 -1.29
N SER A 214 1.85 -19.08 -0.94
CA SER A 214 2.43 -19.32 0.41
C SER A 214 1.78 -18.47 1.51
N PHE A 215 0.83 -17.61 1.14
CA PHE A 215 0.08 -16.74 2.04
C PHE A 215 -1.41 -17.12 2.03
N ASP A 216 -2.01 -17.14 3.21
CA ASP A 216 -3.43 -17.46 3.39
C ASP A 216 -4.34 -16.31 2.94
N LYS A 217 -3.84 -15.07 3.05
CA LYS A 217 -4.60 -13.86 2.74
C LYS A 217 -3.71 -12.76 2.18
N ILE A 218 -4.22 -12.08 1.16
CA ILE A 218 -3.55 -10.95 0.51
C ILE A 218 -4.32 -9.66 0.82
N ILE A 219 -3.60 -8.63 1.28
CA ILE A 219 -4.15 -7.30 1.52
C ILE A 219 -3.53 -6.33 0.51
N VAL A 220 -4.34 -5.84 -0.41
CA VAL A 220 -3.93 -4.90 -1.45
C VAL A 220 -4.19 -3.48 -0.99
N TYR A 221 -3.14 -2.68 -0.99
CA TYR A 221 -3.12 -1.27 -0.68
C TYR A 221 -2.90 -0.49 -1.98
N TYR A 222 -3.90 0.29 -2.38
CA TYR A 222 -3.83 1.16 -3.55
C TYR A 222 -4.64 2.43 -3.29
N ASP A 223 -4.11 3.58 -3.70
CA ASP A 223 -4.71 4.90 -3.44
C ASP A 223 -5.89 5.23 -4.38
N ASN A 224 -6.15 4.36 -5.37
CA ASN A 224 -7.11 4.56 -6.46
C ASN A 224 -6.79 5.77 -7.36
N GLY A 225 -5.49 6.05 -7.58
CA GLY A 225 -5.04 7.13 -8.45
C GLY A 225 -5.59 7.08 -9.88
N GLN A 226 -5.92 5.87 -10.37
CA GLN A 226 -6.58 5.63 -11.66
C GLN A 226 -7.68 4.58 -11.53
N PHE A 227 -8.90 4.96 -11.92
CA PHE A 227 -10.10 4.13 -11.80
C PHE A 227 -10.03 2.84 -12.65
N GLU A 228 -9.51 2.93 -13.87
CA GLU A 228 -9.30 1.79 -14.74
C GLU A 228 -8.34 0.76 -14.10
N LEU A 229 -7.25 1.21 -13.49
CA LEU A 229 -6.32 0.32 -12.79
C LEU A 229 -6.97 -0.33 -11.56
N THR A 230 -7.78 0.41 -10.78
CA THR A 230 -8.54 -0.18 -9.65
C THR A 230 -9.38 -1.38 -10.11
N LYS A 231 -10.09 -1.23 -11.24
CA LYS A 231 -10.90 -2.32 -11.81
C LYS A 231 -10.06 -3.52 -12.21
N ILE A 232 -8.95 -3.28 -12.92
CA ILE A 232 -8.05 -4.34 -13.37
C ILE A 232 -7.50 -5.12 -12.18
N LEU A 233 -6.98 -4.43 -11.16
CA LEU A 233 -6.44 -5.06 -9.97
C LEU A 233 -7.52 -5.89 -9.25
N THR A 234 -8.70 -5.31 -9.03
CA THR A 234 -9.80 -6.00 -8.35
C THR A 234 -10.17 -7.29 -9.09
N SER A 235 -10.35 -7.22 -10.40
CA SER A 235 -10.71 -8.37 -11.23
C SER A 235 -9.62 -9.44 -11.25
N VAL A 236 -8.36 -9.06 -11.49
CA VAL A 236 -7.25 -10.02 -11.59
C VAL A 236 -7.02 -10.73 -10.25
N PHE A 237 -6.98 -10.01 -9.14
CA PHE A 237 -6.78 -10.62 -7.83
C PHE A 237 -7.95 -11.51 -7.41
N ALA A 238 -9.20 -11.10 -7.65
CA ALA A 238 -10.38 -11.91 -7.34
C ALA A 238 -10.46 -13.21 -8.16
N ILE A 239 -9.91 -13.22 -9.37
CA ILE A 239 -9.82 -14.43 -10.21
C ILE A 239 -8.73 -15.37 -9.72
N LEU A 240 -7.59 -14.82 -9.28
CA LEU A 240 -6.41 -15.62 -8.94
C LEU A 240 -6.39 -16.14 -7.51
N PHE A 241 -7.11 -15.50 -6.58
CA PHE A 241 -7.04 -15.77 -5.15
C PHE A 241 -8.42 -15.72 -4.49
N SER A 242 -8.63 -16.57 -3.49
CA SER A 242 -9.90 -16.69 -2.76
C SER A 242 -10.06 -15.72 -1.60
N ASP A 243 -8.96 -15.29 -0.94
CA ASP A 243 -9.00 -14.31 0.15
C ASP A 243 -8.10 -13.11 -0.16
N VAL A 244 -8.71 -12.09 -0.77
CA VAL A 244 -8.07 -10.80 -1.05
C VAL A 244 -8.91 -9.67 -0.50
N VAL A 245 -8.27 -8.75 0.22
CA VAL A 245 -8.91 -7.54 0.74
C VAL A 245 -8.25 -6.31 0.13
N PHE A 246 -9.06 -5.47 -0.52
CA PHE A 246 -8.64 -4.17 -1.01
C PHE A 246 -8.88 -3.09 0.06
N ARG A 247 -7.83 -2.35 0.40
CA ARG A 247 -7.89 -1.23 1.34
C ARG A 247 -7.64 0.07 0.59
N LYS A 248 -8.61 0.98 0.66
CA LYS A 248 -8.41 2.38 0.28
C LYS A 248 -7.57 3.07 1.34
N VAL A 249 -6.56 3.80 0.91
CA VAL A 249 -5.50 4.31 1.78
C VAL A 249 -4.97 5.62 1.24
N ASN A 250 -4.49 6.47 2.14
CA ASN A 250 -3.72 7.65 1.77
C ASN A 250 -2.23 7.29 1.79
N PRO A 251 -1.45 7.57 0.72
CA PRO A 251 -0.01 7.29 0.68
C PRO A 251 0.78 7.83 1.88
N VAL A 252 0.32 8.92 2.50
CA VAL A 252 0.94 9.51 3.70
C VAL A 252 0.92 8.56 4.90
N ASP A 253 -0.08 7.67 4.96
CA ASP A 253 -0.31 6.78 6.10
C ASP A 253 0.64 5.57 6.13
N TYR A 254 1.27 5.21 5.00
CA TYR A 254 2.13 4.02 4.92
C TYR A 254 3.47 4.28 4.22
N LYS A 255 4.57 3.98 4.91
CA LYS A 255 5.93 4.13 4.34
C LYS A 255 6.22 3.23 3.15
N LEU A 256 5.58 2.07 3.08
CA LEU A 256 5.72 1.14 1.96
C LEU A 256 5.10 1.70 0.66
N PHE A 257 4.15 2.64 0.71
CA PHE A 257 3.73 3.37 -0.49
C PHE A 257 4.81 4.28 -1.05
N GLN A 258 5.59 4.93 -0.18
CA GLN A 258 6.73 5.75 -0.62
C GLN A 258 7.79 4.86 -1.29
N ILE A 259 7.94 3.62 -0.80
CA ILE A 259 8.79 2.62 -1.46
C ILE A 259 8.20 2.19 -2.80
N ALA A 260 6.89 1.96 -2.90
CA ALA A 260 6.25 1.62 -4.17
C ALA A 260 6.44 2.73 -5.22
N ASP A 261 6.24 3.99 -4.85
CA ASP A 261 6.53 5.18 -5.68
C ASP A 261 8.00 5.25 -6.09
N MET A 262 8.92 5.00 -5.15
CA MET A 262 10.36 4.98 -5.45
C MET A 262 10.73 3.85 -6.41
N VAL A 263 10.20 2.64 -6.21
CA VAL A 263 10.43 1.48 -7.09
C VAL A 263 9.88 1.76 -8.47
N CYS A 264 8.66 2.31 -8.57
CA CYS A 264 8.03 2.71 -9.82
C CYS A 264 8.88 3.75 -10.56
N THR A 265 9.36 4.78 -9.84
CA THR A 265 10.24 5.82 -10.37
C THR A 265 11.59 5.26 -10.83
N LEU A 266 12.24 4.42 -10.03
CA LEU A 266 13.51 3.79 -10.39
C LEU A 266 13.36 2.86 -11.59
N LYS A 267 12.23 2.17 -11.74
CA LYS A 267 11.96 1.35 -12.93
C LYS A 267 11.83 2.19 -14.19
N LEU A 268 11.16 3.34 -14.11
CA LEU A 268 11.11 4.29 -15.22
C LEU A 268 12.51 4.78 -15.59
N LEU A 269 13.33 5.13 -14.58
CA LEU A 269 14.70 5.59 -14.79
C LEU A 269 15.60 4.52 -15.40
N GLU A 270 15.43 3.25 -15.02
CA GLU A 270 16.13 2.12 -15.64
C GLU A 270 15.85 2.06 -17.14
N ILE A 271 14.57 2.11 -17.52
CA ILE A 271 14.14 2.07 -18.93
C ILE A 271 14.69 3.29 -19.67
N LYS A 272 14.54 4.50 -19.12
CA LYS A 272 15.04 5.72 -19.75
C LYS A 272 16.55 5.68 -19.93
N CYS A 273 17.28 5.21 -18.92
CA CYS A 273 18.73 5.08 -18.97
C CYS A 273 19.19 4.04 -19.99
N ALA A 274 18.46 2.93 -20.16
CA ALA A 274 18.75 1.94 -21.20
C ALA A 274 18.53 2.46 -22.63
N ASN A 275 17.66 3.46 -22.80
CA ASN A 275 17.31 4.05 -24.09
C ASN A 275 17.94 5.43 -24.34
N GLY A 276 18.82 5.92 -23.46
CA GLY A 276 19.42 7.27 -23.57
C GLY A 276 18.39 8.41 -23.47
N MET A 277 17.29 8.20 -22.74
CA MET A 277 16.15 9.13 -22.63
C MET A 277 16.10 9.88 -21.29
N LEU A 278 17.15 9.81 -20.46
CA LEU A 278 17.15 10.53 -19.18
C LEU A 278 17.05 12.05 -19.41
N SER A 279 16.25 12.72 -18.58
CA SER A 279 16.15 14.18 -18.64
C SER A 279 17.38 14.83 -18.01
N LYS A 280 17.61 16.11 -18.32
CA LYS A 280 18.63 16.93 -17.65
C LYS A 280 18.47 16.90 -16.13
N SER A 281 17.24 17.01 -15.62
CA SER A 281 16.97 16.94 -14.18
C SER A 281 17.35 15.60 -13.55
N GLU A 282 17.20 14.49 -14.25
CA GLU A 282 17.57 13.16 -13.77
C GLU A 282 19.08 12.96 -13.78
N HIS A 283 19.77 13.38 -14.86
CA HIS A 283 21.22 13.42 -14.90
C HIS A 283 21.79 14.28 -13.78
N ASP A 284 21.26 15.50 -13.62
CA ASP A 284 21.66 16.40 -12.55
C ASP A 284 21.39 15.75 -11.18
N PHE A 285 20.25 15.10 -10.96
CA PHE A 285 19.95 14.49 -9.66
C PHE A 285 20.93 13.35 -9.30
N PHE A 286 21.16 12.42 -10.23
CA PHE A 286 21.98 11.23 -10.02
C PHE A 286 23.47 11.41 -10.32
N GLU A 287 23.89 12.60 -10.78
CA GLU A 287 25.25 12.97 -11.22
C GLU A 287 25.70 12.26 -12.51
N SER A 288 25.44 10.97 -12.64
CA SER A 288 25.74 10.21 -13.85
C SER A 288 24.87 8.97 -13.98
N GLU A 289 24.74 8.46 -15.22
CA GLU A 289 24.11 7.15 -15.47
C GLU A 289 24.82 6.02 -14.73
N ARG A 290 26.15 6.11 -14.63
CA ARG A 290 26.97 5.12 -13.93
C ARG A 290 26.60 5.07 -12.45
N THR A 291 26.43 6.23 -11.82
CA THR A 291 26.00 6.34 -10.41
C THR A 291 24.59 5.78 -10.23
N LEU A 292 23.64 6.16 -11.09
CA LEU A 292 22.28 5.62 -11.12
C LEU A 292 22.29 4.07 -11.19
N LYS A 293 23.00 3.50 -12.16
CA LYS A 293 23.09 2.03 -12.36
C LYS A 293 23.75 1.33 -11.18
N LYS A 294 24.96 1.76 -10.77
CA LYS A 294 25.79 1.03 -9.81
C LYS A 294 25.30 1.15 -8.36
N ILE A 295 24.74 2.29 -7.98
CA ILE A 295 24.33 2.54 -6.60
C ILE A 295 22.85 2.23 -6.41
N PHE A 296 21.99 2.81 -7.24
CA PHE A 296 20.55 2.80 -7.01
C PHE A 296 19.90 1.56 -7.63
N LEU A 297 20.02 1.40 -8.95
CA LEU A 297 19.38 0.29 -9.66
C LEU A 297 19.92 -1.07 -9.18
N LYS A 298 21.25 -1.24 -9.13
CA LYS A 298 21.85 -2.50 -8.67
C LYS A 298 21.41 -2.91 -7.26
N ALA A 299 21.19 -1.96 -6.35
CA ALA A 299 20.76 -2.29 -5.00
C ALA A 299 19.26 -2.60 -4.93
N ILE A 300 18.42 -1.87 -5.65
CA ILE A 300 16.98 -2.13 -5.64
C ILE A 300 16.67 -3.45 -6.35
N THR A 301 17.34 -3.81 -7.46
CA THR A 301 17.12 -5.07 -8.18
C THR A 301 17.26 -6.31 -7.29
N LYS A 302 18.07 -6.25 -6.21
CA LYS A 302 18.18 -7.34 -5.24
C LYS A 302 16.90 -7.61 -4.44
N LYS A 303 15.99 -6.64 -4.40
CA LYS A 303 14.65 -6.76 -3.79
C LYS A 303 13.61 -7.22 -4.79
N GLN A 304 13.95 -7.38 -6.07
CA GLN A 304 12.98 -7.85 -7.06
C GLN A 304 12.62 -9.30 -6.74
N LEU A 305 11.33 -9.63 -6.78
CA LEU A 305 10.90 -11.01 -6.68
C LEU A 305 11.53 -11.79 -7.85
N PRO A 306 12.18 -12.95 -7.59
CA PRO A 306 12.91 -13.71 -8.58
C PRO A 306 12.13 -14.05 -9.86
#